data_AF-A0A843RQX9-F1
#
_entry.id   AF-A0A843RQX9-F1
#
_cell.length_a   1.000
_cell.length_b   1.000
_cell.length_c   1.000
_cell.angle_alpha   90.00
_cell.angle_beta   90.00
_cell.angle_gamma   90.00
#
_symmetry.space_group_name_H-M   'P 1'
#
loop_
_entity.id
_entity.type
_entity.pdbx_description
1 polymer ?
#
loop_
_entity_poly.entity_id
_entity_poly.type
_entity_poly.pdbx_seq_one_letter_code
_entity_poly.pdbx_strand_id
1 'polypeptide(L)'
;MLPYTVEVYFVSMANYNAAWFPTAAVATLLAVVALALALRPPPGREAAAARLILAILAAAWVWVGAVHQIRHMAALNFLAPAYGAA
;
A
#
# COMPACT_ATOMS: atom_id res chain seq x y z
N MET A 1 4.73 16.00 -19.02
CA MET A 1 5.71 16.13 -17.92
C MET A 1 4.95 15.96 -16.61
N LEU A 2 5.46 15.16 -15.67
CA LEU A 2 4.87 15.12 -14.33
C LEU A 2 5.00 16.53 -13.70
N PRO A 3 4.03 17.01 -12.91
CA PRO A 3 4.04 18.36 -12.35
C PRO A 3 4.99 18.53 -11.15
N TYR A 4 6.13 17.83 -11.15
CA TYR A 4 7.18 17.90 -10.12
C TYR A 4 8.50 17.33 -10.67
N THR A 5 9.62 17.76 -10.10
CA THR A 5 10.95 17.22 -10.42
C THR A 5 11.25 15.95 -9.64
N VAL A 6 12.31 15.23 -10.05
CA VAL A 6 12.77 14.01 -9.37
C VAL A 6 13.17 14.32 -7.92
N GLU A 7 13.81 15.46 -7.66
CA GLU A 7 14.23 15.90 -6.34
C GLU A 7 13.02 16.13 -5.41
N VAL A 8 11.97 16.79 -5.92
CA VAL A 8 10.73 17.00 -5.17
C VAL A 8 10.07 15.67 -4.79
N TYR A 9 10.05 14.71 -5.71
CA TYR A 9 9.50 13.38 -5.45
C TYR A 9 10.24 12.65 -4.32
N PHE A 10 11.58 12.59 -4.38
CA PHE A 10 12.36 11.89 -3.36
C PHE A 10 12.22 12.52 -1.98
N VAL A 11 12.23 13.86 -1.89
CA VAL A 11 11.98 14.56 -0.61
C VAL A 11 10.58 14.26 -0.08
N SER A 12 9.57 14.30 -0.95
CA SER A 12 8.19 13.97 -0.57
C SER A 12 8.06 12.55 -0.02
N MET A 13 8.66 11.56 -0.69
CA MET A 13 8.61 10.16 -0.27
C MET A 13 9.41 9.90 1.01
N ALA A 14 10.54 10.59 1.20
CA ALA A 14 11.30 10.50 2.45
C ALA A 14 10.46 11.00 3.64
N ASN A 15 9.79 12.15 3.48
CA ASN A 15 8.89 12.70 4.49
C ASN A 15 7.69 11.78 4.76
N TYR A 16 7.09 11.21 3.71
CA TYR A 16 6.01 10.23 3.84
C TYR A 16 6.45 9.00 4.64
N ASN A 17 7.59 8.40 4.30
CA ASN A 17 8.09 7.21 4.97
C ASN A 17 8.43 7.48 6.44
N ALA A 18 9.00 8.65 6.75
CA ALA A 18 9.27 9.06 8.12
C ALA A 18 7.98 9.28 8.93
N ALA A 19 6.98 9.95 8.34
CA ALA A 19 5.71 10.24 9.00
C ALA A 19 4.88 8.98 9.29
N TRP A 20 5.00 7.95 8.46
CA TRP A 20 4.28 6.69 8.60
C TRP A 20 5.14 5.55 9.12
N PHE A 21 6.32 5.82 9.68
CA PHE A 21 7.04 4.78 10.42
C PHE A 21 6.18 4.31 11.61
N PRO A 22 6.04 2.99 11.87
CA PRO A 22 6.72 1.84 11.26
C PRO A 22 5.88 1.08 10.20
N THR A 23 4.89 1.70 9.58
CA THR A 23 3.91 1.05 8.70
C THR A 23 4.56 0.27 7.55
N ALA A 24 5.70 0.72 7.01
CA ALA A 24 6.43 -0.03 5.99
C ALA A 24 6.85 -1.43 6.48
N ALA A 25 7.39 -1.54 7.71
CA ALA A 25 7.76 -2.82 8.30
C ALA A 25 6.55 -3.72 8.54
N VAL A 26 5.43 -3.14 9.01
CA VAL A 26 4.16 -3.86 9.20
C VAL A 26 3.63 -4.38 7.86
N ALA A 27 3.63 -3.54 6.82
CA ALA A 27 3.19 -3.93 5.49
C ALA A 27 4.06 -5.04 4.90
N THR A 28 5.38 -4.98 5.08
CA THR A 28 6.29 -6.06 4.67
C THR A 28 5.97 -7.37 5.40
N LEU A 29 5.73 -7.33 6.72
CA LEU A 29 5.35 -8.52 7.47
C LEU A 29 4.04 -9.12 6.97
N LEU A 30 3.03 -8.29 6.73
CA LEU A 30 1.74 -8.73 6.18
C LEU A 30 1.90 -9.33 4.77
N ALA A 31 2.77 -8.78 3.94
CA ALA A 31 3.07 -9.33 2.61
C ALA A 31 3.73 -10.71 2.72
N VAL A 32 4.68 -10.89 3.65
CA VAL A 32 5.31 -12.20 3.92
C VAL A 32 4.27 -13.21 4.40
N VAL A 33 3.37 -12.81 5.31
CA VAL A 33 2.27 -13.68 5.78
C VAL A 33 1.34 -14.07 4.63
N ALA A 34 0.91 -13.11 3.81
CA ALA A 34 0.05 -13.38 2.66
C ALA A 34 0.72 -14.33 1.66
N LEU A 35 2.02 -14.13 1.37
CA LEU A 35 2.79 -15.00 0.49
C LEU A 35 2.93 -16.41 1.07
N ALA A 36 3.23 -16.55 2.37
CA ALA A 36 3.34 -17.83 3.04
C ALA A 36 2.01 -18.62 2.97
N LEU A 37 0.88 -17.95 3.22
CA LEU A 37 -0.46 -18.53 3.11
C LEU A 37 -0.80 -18.93 1.66
N ALA A 38 -0.37 -18.15 0.67
CA ALA A 38 -0.60 -18.44 -0.74
C ALA A 38 0.20 -19.66 -1.22
N LEU A 39 1.46 -19.79 -0.78
CA LEU A 39 2.35 -20.89 -1.18
C LEU A 39 2.06 -22.18 -0.41
N ARG A 40 1.66 -22.08 0.87
CA ARG A 40 1.45 -23.22 1.77
C ARG A 40 0.21 -22.98 2.65
N PRO A 41 -1.01 -23.05 2.09
CA PRO A 41 -2.22 -22.92 2.89
C PRO A 41 -2.29 -24.07 3.91
N PRO A 42 -2.77 -23.82 5.15
CA PRO A 42 -2.92 -24.88 6.14
C PRO A 42 -3.99 -25.90 5.67
N PRO A 43 -3.73 -27.22 5.78
CA PRO A 43 -4.69 -28.24 5.34
C PRO A 43 -6.05 -28.09 6.03
N GLY A 44 -7.12 -28.07 5.24
CA GLY A 44 -8.48 -27.89 5.73
C GLY A 44 -8.84 -26.45 6.16
N ARG A 45 -7.97 -25.47 5.88
CA ARG A 45 -8.21 -24.03 6.13
C ARG A 45 -7.95 -23.15 4.91
N GLU A 46 -7.97 -23.71 3.71
CA GLU A 46 -7.67 -23.03 2.45
C GLU A 46 -8.59 -21.82 2.24
N ALA A 47 -9.89 -21.98 2.51
CA ALA A 47 -10.86 -20.90 2.40
C ALA A 47 -10.60 -19.75 3.40
N ALA A 48 -10.15 -20.08 4.62
CA ALA A 48 -9.81 -19.06 5.62
C ALA A 48 -8.51 -18.33 5.24
N ALA A 49 -7.52 -19.05 4.72
CA ALA A 49 -6.28 -18.45 4.20
C ALA A 49 -6.56 -17.48 3.04
N ALA A 50 -7.41 -17.88 2.09
CA ALA A 50 -7.82 -17.01 0.98
C ALA A 50 -8.53 -15.73 1.47
N ARG A 51 -9.45 -15.84 2.43
CA ARG A 51 -10.12 -14.68 3.04
C ARG A 51 -9.14 -13.73 3.72
N LEU A 52 -8.15 -14.27 4.44
CA LEU A 52 -7.14 -13.46 5.10
C LEU A 52 -6.22 -12.74 4.08
N ILE A 53 -5.81 -13.41 3.01
CA ILE A 53 -5.05 -12.79 1.92
C ILE A 53 -5.85 -11.65 1.29
N LEU A 54 -7.13 -11.89 0.97
CA LEU A 54 -8.01 -10.86 0.42
C LEU A 54 -8.19 -9.68 1.37
N ALA A 55 -8.29 -9.92 2.67
CA ALA A 55 -8.37 -8.85 3.67
C ALA A 55 -7.09 -8.01 3.72
N ILE A 56 -5.91 -8.64 3.68
CA ILE A 56 -4.62 -7.95 3.62
C ILE A 56 -4.51 -7.11 2.35
N LEU A 57 -4.87 -7.67 1.19
CA LEU A 57 -4.84 -6.97 -0.09
C LEU A 57 -5.83 -5.81 -0.12
N ALA A 58 -7.04 -5.99 0.41
CA ALA A 58 -8.03 -4.92 0.50
C ALA A 58 -7.52 -3.77 1.38
N ALA A 59 -6.93 -4.07 2.53
CA ALA A 59 -6.33 -3.06 3.39
C ALA A 59 -5.17 -2.31 2.70
N ALA A 60 -4.32 -3.03 1.97
CA ALA A 60 -3.24 -2.43 1.19
C ALA A 60 -3.77 -1.51 0.07
N TRP A 61 -4.81 -1.92 -0.64
CA TRP A 61 -5.46 -1.08 -1.67
C TRP A 61 -6.08 0.18 -1.07
N VAL A 62 -6.79 0.06 0.05
CA VAL A 62 -7.33 1.23 0.78
C VAL A 62 -6.21 2.17 1.20
N TRP A 63 -5.08 1.63 1.68
CA TRP A 63 -3.93 2.45 2.04
C TRP A 63 -3.34 3.18 0.83
N VAL A 64 -3.11 2.48 -0.27
CA VAL A 64 -2.59 3.06 -1.51
C VAL A 64 -3.53 4.15 -2.02
N GLY A 65 -4.83 3.88 -2.11
CA GLY A 65 -5.79 4.83 -2.66
C GLY A 65 -6.03 6.04 -1.75
N ALA A 66 -6.44 5.80 -0.50
CA ALA A 66 -6.82 6.88 0.41
C ALA A 66 -5.62 7.63 0.99
N VAL A 67 -4.60 6.91 1.45
CA VAL A 67 -3.47 7.51 2.18
C VAL A 67 -2.37 7.98 1.22
N HIS A 68 -1.93 7.13 0.31
CA HIS A 68 -0.85 7.50 -0.61
C HIS A 68 -1.36 8.41 -1.73
N GLN A 69 -2.40 8.03 -2.47
CA GLN A 69 -2.83 8.81 -3.62
C GLN A 69 -3.61 10.07 -3.22
N ILE A 70 -4.74 9.92 -2.54
CA ILE A 70 -5.63 11.05 -2.22
C ILE A 70 -4.99 11.99 -1.19
N ARG A 71 -4.48 11.47 -0.08
CA ARG A 71 -3.97 12.33 1.01
C ARG A 71 -2.56 12.86 0.77
N HIS A 72 -1.65 12.05 0.22
CA HIS A 72 -0.25 12.45 0.06
C HIS A 72 0.06 13.00 -1.34
N MET A 73 -0.31 12.28 -2.41
CA MET A 73 0.05 12.65 -3.78
C MET A 73 -0.85 13.69 -4.41
N ALA A 74 -2.06 13.95 -3.93
CA ALA A 74 -2.98 14.91 -4.57
C ALA A 74 -2.44 16.35 -4.61
N ALA A 75 -1.54 16.72 -3.71
CA ALA A 75 -0.86 18.03 -3.73
C ALA A 75 0.20 18.12 -4.85
N LEU A 76 0.75 17.00 -5.30
CA LEU A 76 1.84 16.93 -6.27
C LEU A 76 1.38 16.42 -7.63
N ASN A 77 0.33 15.62 -7.71
CA ASN A 77 -0.16 14.99 -8.91
C ASN A 77 -1.68 15.15 -9.02
N PHE A 78 -2.12 15.97 -9.97
CA PHE A 78 -3.54 16.26 -10.19
C PHE A 78 -4.39 15.03 -10.50
N LEU A 79 -3.79 13.94 -11.01
CA LEU A 79 -4.49 12.67 -11.26
C LEU A 79 -4.52 11.74 -10.05
N ALA A 80 -3.80 12.05 -8.96
CA ALA A 80 -3.77 11.19 -7.78
C ALA A 80 -5.17 10.93 -7.18
N PRO A 81 -6.12 11.89 -7.13
CA PRO A 81 -7.48 11.58 -6.70
C PRO A 81 -8.16 10.52 -7.57
N ALA A 82 -7.98 10.58 -8.89
CA ALA A 82 -8.52 9.57 -9.80
C ALA A 82 -7.85 8.20 -9.59
N TYR A 83 -6.53 8.17 -9.40
CA TYR A 83 -5.80 6.94 -9.11
C TYR A 83 -6.15 6.32 -7.75
N GLY A 84 -6.57 7.14 -6.79
CA GLY A 84 -6.96 6.65 -5.47
C GLY A 84 -8.40 6.14 -5.38
N ALA A 85 -9.25 6.51 -6.35
CA ALA A 85 -10.64 6.09 -6.43
C ALA A 85 -10.88 4.91 -7.40
N ALA A 86 -9.88 4.57 -8.22
CA ALA A 86 -9.87 3.44 -9.14
C ALA A 86 -9.39 2.16 -8.44
#